data_AF-A0A7D5G0A3-F1
#
_entry.id   AF-A0A7D5G0A3-F1
#
_cell.length_a   1.000
_cell.length_b   1.000
_cell.length_c   1.000
_cell.angle_alpha   90.00
_cell.angle_beta   90.00
_cell.angle_gamma   90.00
#
_symmetry.space_group_name_H-M   'P 1'
#
loop_
_entity.id
_entity.type
_entity.pdbx_description
1 polymer ?
#
loop_
_entity_poly.entity_id
_entity_poly.type
_entity_poly.pdbx_seq_one_letter_code
_entity_poly.pdbx_strand_id
1 'polypeptide(L)' 'MNSQSEPTIIINGTTLTDAQVMTLRCACSNFGSDLLENGLGNDESGKAMSAGYLARLRELDKLLHLHCKS' A
#
# COMPACT_ATOMS: atom_id res chain seq x y z
N MET A 1 5.05 25.00 -3.39
CA MET A 1 4.33 23.76 -3.05
C MET A 1 4.52 22.83 -4.23
N ASN A 2 5.36 21.78 -4.11
CA ASN A 2 5.48 20.80 -5.19
C ASN A 2 4.23 19.94 -5.16
N SER A 3 3.23 20.31 -5.97
CA SER A 3 2.04 19.51 -6.24
C SER A 3 2.42 18.37 -7.19
N GLN A 4 3.13 17.35 -6.70
CA GLN A 4 3.24 16.13 -7.47
C GLN A 4 1.84 15.52 -7.57
N SER A 5 1.34 15.43 -8.81
CA SER A 5 0.12 14.70 -9.13
C SER A 5 0.19 13.27 -8.58
N GLU A 6 -0.96 12.73 -8.19
CA GLU A 6 -1.08 11.32 -7.84
C GLU A 6 -0.58 10.42 -9.00
N PRO A 7 -0.05 9.22 -8.71
CA PRO A 7 0.40 8.31 -9.76
C PRO A 7 -0.77 7.83 -10.61
N THR A 8 -0.51 7.64 -11.92
CA THR A 8 -1.48 7.02 -12.83
C THR A 8 -1.56 5.53 -12.56
N ILE A 9 -2.71 5.08 -12.06
CA ILE A 9 -3.02 3.65 -11.85
C ILE A 9 -4.07 3.23 -12.87
N ILE A 10 -3.80 2.12 -13.56
CA ILE A 10 -4.70 1.51 -14.54
C ILE A 10 -5.05 0.10 -14.08
N ILE A 11 -6.33 -0.17 -13.83
CA ILE A 11 -6.83 -1.51 -13.47
C ILE A 11 -7.79 -1.93 -14.57
N ASN A 12 -7.50 -3.05 -15.25
CA ASN A 12 -8.32 -3.60 -16.34
C ASN A 12 -8.69 -2.54 -17.41
N GLY A 13 -7.73 -1.69 -17.79
CA GLY A 13 -7.92 -0.63 -18.77
C GLY A 13 -8.63 0.63 -18.26
N THR A 14 -9.04 0.66 -16.99
CA THR A 14 -9.66 1.85 -16.37
C THR A 14 -8.61 2.66 -15.64
N THR A 15 -8.40 3.91 -16.08
CA THR A 15 -7.58 4.88 -15.36
C THR A 15 -8.33 5.39 -14.13
N LEU A 16 -7.70 5.27 -12.96
CA LEU A 16 -8.29 5.74 -11.72
C LEU A 16 -8.22 7.27 -11.59
N THR A 17 -9.20 7.85 -10.93
CA THR A 17 -9.18 9.24 -10.47
C THR A 17 -8.26 9.40 -9.26
N ASP A 18 -7.79 10.62 -9.00
CA ASP A 18 -6.95 10.94 -7.83
C ASP A 18 -7.58 10.47 -6.51
N ALA A 19 -8.91 10.59 -6.35
CA ALA A 19 -9.62 10.12 -5.17
C ALA A 19 -9.56 8.59 -5.01
N GLN A 20 -9.63 7.85 -6.12
CA GLN A 20 -9.48 6.38 -6.11
C GLN A 20 -8.03 5.98 -5.83
N VAL A 21 -7.05 6.70 -6.38
CA VAL A 21 -5.62 6.49 -6.07
C VAL A 21 -5.35 6.73 -4.58
N MET A 22 -5.89 7.81 -4.01
CA MET A 22 -5.83 8.11 -2.58
C MET A 22 -6.51 7.03 -1.73
N THR A 23 -7.62 6.47 -2.20
CA THR A 23 -8.29 5.35 -1.51
C THR A 23 -7.38 4.13 -1.43
N LEU A 24 -6.70 3.76 -2.52
CA LEU A 24 -5.73 2.65 -2.53
C LEU A 24 -4.56 2.91 -1.59
N ARG A 25 -4.05 4.15 -1.56
CA ARG A 25 -3.01 4.59 -0.63
C ARG A 25 -3.42 4.36 0.83
N CYS A 26 -4.59 4.84 1.24
CA CYS A 26 -5.10 4.64 2.59
C CYS A 26 -5.30 3.15 2.92
N ALA A 27 -5.84 2.36 1.99
CA ALA A 27 -6.03 0.93 2.17
C ALA A 27 -4.70 0.19 2.38
N CYS A 28 -3.68 0.50 1.58
CA CYS A 28 -2.33 -0.08 1.72
C CYS A 28 -1.72 0.26 3.09
N SER A 29 -1.79 1.53 3.49
CA SER A 29 -1.26 1.97 4.77
C SER A 29 -1.96 1.30 5.95
N ASN A 30 -3.29 1.25 5.95
CA ASN A 30 -4.07 0.62 7.01
C ASN A 30 -3.79 -0.88 7.10
N PHE A 31 -3.75 -1.57 5.96
CA PHE A 31 -3.43 -2.99 5.91
C PHE A 31 -2.00 -3.28 6.36
N GLY A 32 -1.03 -2.43 6.01
CA GLY A 32 0.34 -2.55 6.48
C GLY A 32 0.46 -2.39 7.99
N SER A 33 -0.23 -1.41 8.57
CA SER A 33 -0.29 -1.23 10.03
C SER A 33 -0.90 -2.45 10.73
N ASP A 34 -2.03 -2.96 10.24
CA ASP A 34 -2.68 -4.15 10.78
C ASP A 34 -1.79 -5.40 10.68
N LEU A 35 -1.10 -5.60 9.55
CA LEU A 35 -0.14 -6.70 9.39
C LEU A 35 1.06 -6.62 10.34
N LEU A 36 1.54 -5.42 10.66
CA LEU A 36 2.63 -5.24 11.62
C LEU A 36 2.20 -5.51 13.05
N GLU A 37 0.96 -5.17 13.41
CA GLU A 37 0.41 -5.35 14.75
C GLU A 37 -0.09 -6.78 14.99
N ASN A 38 -0.87 -7.32 14.05
CA ASN A 38 -1.64 -8.56 14.21
C ASN A 38 -1.09 -9.73 13.38
N GLY A 39 -0.46 -9.46 12.24
CA GLY A 39 -0.06 -10.48 11.27
C GLY A 39 -1.24 -11.33 10.77
N LEU A 40 -0.93 -12.44 10.08
CA LEU A 40 -1.93 -13.38 9.53
C LEU A 40 -1.90 -14.75 10.22
N GLY A 41 -1.47 -14.78 11.48
CA GLY A 41 -1.32 -16.00 12.27
C GLY A 41 0.13 -16.34 12.61
N ASN A 42 0.28 -17.22 13.58
CA ASN A 42 1.57 -17.54 14.21
C ASN A 42 2.25 -18.80 13.65
N ASP A 43 1.55 -19.53 12.78
CA ASP A 43 2.13 -20.66 12.06
C ASP A 43 3.11 -20.18 10.97
N GLU A 44 3.81 -21.13 10.35
CA GLU A 44 4.80 -20.84 9.31
C GLU A 44 4.16 -20.13 8.11
N SER A 45 2.95 -20.54 7.74
CA SER A 45 2.21 -19.97 6.62
C SER A 45 1.83 -18.50 6.86
N GLY A 46 1.23 -18.20 8.01
CA GLY A 46 0.82 -16.86 8.41
C GLY A 46 2.01 -15.89 8.51
N LYS A 47 3.13 -16.34 9.06
CA LYS A 47 4.38 -15.56 9.10
C LYS A 47 4.94 -15.30 7.71
N ALA A 48 5.00 -16.32 6.84
CA ALA A 48 5.51 -16.19 5.49
C ALA A 48 4.64 -15.24 4.65
N MET A 49 3.31 -15.34 4.76
CA MET A 49 2.36 -14.44 4.09
C MET A 49 2.49 -13.00 4.58
N SER A 50 2.55 -12.80 5.91
CA SER A 50 2.71 -11.46 6.50
C SER A 50 3.99 -10.79 5.99
N ALA A 51 5.12 -11.52 6.00
CA ALA A 51 6.38 -11.02 5.45
C ALA A 51 6.29 -10.71 3.95
N GLY A 52 5.61 -11.57 3.18
CA GLY A 52 5.40 -11.39 1.75
C GLY A 52 4.58 -10.13 1.43
N TYR A 53 3.49 -9.89 2.16
CA TYR A 53 2.65 -8.71 1.98
C TYR A 53 3.35 -7.42 2.42
N LEU A 54 4.04 -7.43 3.56
CA LEU A 54 4.83 -6.29 4.00
C LEU A 54 5.92 -5.91 3.00
N ALA A 55 6.54 -6.89 2.33
CA ALA A 55 7.52 -6.62 1.29
C ALA A 55 6.89 -5.92 0.06
N ARG A 56 5.72 -6.39 -0.40
CA ARG A 56 4.99 -5.75 -1.52
C ARG A 56 4.46 -4.36 -1.16
N LEU A 57 3.98 -4.17 0.07
CA LEU A 57 3.53 -2.86 0.56
C LEU A 57 4.66 -1.83 0.52
N ARG A 58 5.89 -2.19 0.90
CA ARG A 58 7.06 -1.27 0.77
C ARG A 58 7.38 -0.89 -0.68
N GLU A 59 7.07 -1.74 -1.64
CA GLU A 59 7.22 -1.43 -3.06
C GLU A 59 6.11 -0.47 -3.51
N LEU A 60 4.86 -0.77 -3.11
CA LEU A 60 3.71 0.09 -3.36
C LEU A 60 3.86 1.46 -2.71
N ASP A 61 4.45 1.56 -1.51
CA ASP A 61 4.65 2.82 -0.81
C ASP A 61 5.48 3.81 -1.62
N LYS A 62 6.47 3.31 -2.36
CA LYS A 62 7.31 4.12 -3.23
C LYS A 62 6.55 4.62 -4.45
N LEU A 63 5.71 3.75 -5.04
CA LEU A 63 4.91 4.06 -6.22
C LEU A 63 3.75 5.00 -5.90
N LEU A 64 3.14 4.77 -4.73
CA LEU A 64 2.04 5.55 -4.21
C LEU A 64 2.52 6.78 -3.45
N HIS A 65 3.81 7.13 -3.40
CA HIS A 65 4.30 8.28 -2.62
C HIS A 65 3.84 8.29 -1.14
N LEU A 66 3.73 7.14 -0.47
CA LEU A 66 3.21 7.01 0.90
C LEU A 66 4.13 7.63 1.98
N HIS A 67 5.33 8.06 1.62
CA HIS A 67 6.21 8.79 2.52
C HIS A 67 5.72 10.22 2.73
N CYS A 68 5.01 10.44 3.85
CA CYS A 68 4.99 11.76 4.47
C CYS A 68 6.43 12.06 4.91
N LYS A 69 7.05 13.11 4.38
CA LYS A 69 8.24 13.66 5.04
C LYS A 69 7.80 14.16 6.41
N SER A 70 8.19 13.43 7.46
CA SER A 70 8.25 13.93 8.83
C SER A 70 9.20 15.11 8.92
#